data_AF-A0A6B3NY16-F1
#
_entry.id   AF-A0A6B3NY16-F1
#
_cell.length_a   1.000
_cell.length_b   1.000
_cell.length_c   1.000
_cell.angle_alpha   90.00
_cell.angle_beta   90.00
_cell.angle_gamma   90.00
#
_symmetry.space_group_name_H-M   'P 1'
#
loop_
_entity.id
_entity.type
_entity.pdbx_description
1 polymer ?
#
loop_
_entity_poly.entity_id
_entity_poly.type
_entity_poly.pdbx_seq_one_letter_code
_entity_poly.pdbx_strand_id
1 'polypeptide(L)'
;MPGDPLNQPLPAPALRPSACPGLWRIVQALDGGISRIKLDAGTLSAAQAEAVAEAAQRFAGGVIEVTNRSNLQIRGIGSDHAGLIACLLDAGLG
;
A
#
# COMPACT_ATOMS: atom_id res chain seq x y z
N MET A 1 29.21 39.08 5.94
CA MET A 1 27.88 38.74 6.46
C MET A 1 27.64 37.27 6.17
N PRO A 2 27.63 36.38 7.18
CA PRO A 2 27.30 34.97 6.98
C PRO A 2 25.79 34.82 6.72
N GLY A 3 25.44 33.98 5.73
CA GLY A 3 24.10 33.88 5.16
C GLY A 3 23.04 33.34 6.12
N ASP A 4 21.79 33.75 5.88
CA ASP A 4 20.61 33.40 6.65
C ASP A 4 20.46 31.88 6.85
N PRO A 5 20.19 31.40 8.08
CA PRO A 5 20.06 29.98 8.40
C PRO A 5 18.78 29.33 7.83
N LEU A 6 17.95 30.07 7.10
CA LEU A 6 16.61 29.65 6.67
C LEU A 6 16.55 28.94 5.31
N ASN A 7 17.67 28.84 4.57
CA ASN A 7 17.70 28.21 3.24
C ASN A 7 18.37 26.82 3.23
N GLN A 8 18.29 26.08 4.33
CA GLN A 8 18.79 24.72 4.37
C GLN A 8 17.79 23.78 3.70
N PRO A 9 18.17 23.01 2.66
CA PRO A 9 17.30 21.99 2.10
C PRO A 9 16.95 21.00 3.20
N LEU A 10 15.66 20.85 3.49
CA LEU A 10 15.20 19.84 4.44
C LEU A 10 15.63 18.46 3.91
N PRO A 11 16.17 17.56 4.75
CA PRO A 11 16.50 16.21 4.34
C PRO A 11 15.25 15.54 3.75
N ALA A 12 15.43 14.84 2.62
CA ALA A 12 14.36 14.08 1.98
C ALA A 12 13.67 13.21 3.04
N PRO A 13 12.32 13.12 3.04
CA PRO A 13 11.61 12.40 4.08
C PRO A 13 12.11 10.95 4.11
N ALA A 14 12.76 10.58 5.22
CA ALA A 14 13.07 9.19 5.49
C ALA A 14 11.75 8.42 5.43
N LEU A 15 11.72 7.35 4.63
CA LEU A 15 10.59 6.42 4.53
C LEU A 15 10.19 6.00 5.95
N ARG A 16 9.18 6.68 6.50
CA ARG A 16 8.62 6.34 7.81
C ARG A 16 7.70 5.16 7.53
N PRO A 17 7.94 3.98 8.11
CA PRO A 17 6.97 2.90 8.07
C PRO A 17 5.68 3.47 8.63
N SER A 18 4.66 3.57 7.77
CA SER A 18 3.45 4.27 8.17
C SER A 18 2.83 3.55 9.36
N ALA A 19 2.57 4.28 10.45
CA ALA A 19 2.07 3.77 11.73
C ALA A 19 0.56 3.44 11.69
N CYS A 20 0.08 2.90 10.57
CA CYS A 20 -1.13 2.12 10.50
C CYS A 20 -0.66 0.68 10.24
N PRO A 21 -1.30 -0.38 10.77
CA PRO A 21 -0.93 -1.73 10.40
C PRO A 21 -1.20 -1.90 8.90
N GLY A 22 -0.22 -1.62 8.06
CA GLY A 22 -0.32 -1.57 6.61
C GLY A 22 -0.37 -2.97 6.02
N LEU A 23 0.02 -3.09 4.76
CA LEU A 23 0.18 -4.32 3.96
C LEU A 23 0.60 -5.58 4.78
N TRP A 24 1.42 -5.36 5.80
CA TRP A 24 2.01 -6.32 6.74
C TRP A 24 1.08 -7.01 7.74
N ARG A 25 -0.14 -6.49 7.98
CA ARG A 25 -1.10 -7.12 8.88
C ARG A 25 -2.41 -7.37 8.18
N ILE A 26 -2.52 -8.59 7.64
CA ILE A 26 -3.74 -9.09 7.05
C ILE A 26 -4.68 -9.53 8.19
N VAL A 27 -5.80 -8.82 8.33
CA VAL A 27 -6.80 -9.09 9.38
C VAL A 27 -7.80 -10.11 8.85
N GLN A 28 -8.11 -11.14 9.64
CA GLN A 28 -9.11 -12.13 9.24
C GLN A 28 -10.52 -11.53 9.28
N ALA A 29 -11.26 -11.72 8.19
CA ALA A 29 -12.67 -11.44 8.07
C ALA A 29 -13.42 -12.72 7.65
N LEU A 30 -14.76 -12.64 7.57
CA LEU A 30 -15.62 -13.78 7.22
C LEU A 30 -15.28 -14.37 5.83
N ASP A 31 -14.83 -13.52 4.92
CA ASP A 31 -14.48 -13.80 3.54
C ASP A 31 -13.00 -14.20 3.35
N GLY A 32 -12.16 -14.08 4.38
CA GLY A 32 -10.72 -14.28 4.33
C GLY A 32 -9.96 -13.06 4.84
N GLY A 33 -8.66 -12.98 4.55
CA GLY A 33 -7.84 -11.85 4.98
C GLY A 33 -8.21 -10.52 4.31
N ILE A 34 -8.01 -9.41 5.02
CA ILE A 34 -8.13 -8.04 4.49
C ILE A 34 -6.78 -7.34 4.57
N SER A 35 -6.34 -6.77 3.44
CA SER A 35 -5.12 -5.97 3.33
C SER A 35 -5.44 -4.56 2.84
N ARG A 36 -4.81 -3.56 3.44
CA ARG A 36 -5.01 -2.14 3.12
C ARG A 36 -3.74 -1.59 2.48
N ILE A 37 -3.90 -1.07 1.27
CA ILE A 37 -2.83 -0.48 0.48
C ILE A 37 -2.96 1.04 0.57
N LYS A 38 -1.91 1.68 1.07
CA LYS A 38 -1.88 3.13 1.20
C LYS A 38 -1.37 3.74 -0.12
N LEU A 39 -2.07 4.76 -0.61
CA LEU A 39 -1.67 5.51 -1.79
C LEU A 39 -1.24 6.92 -1.40
N ASP A 40 -0.19 7.41 -2.04
CA ASP A 40 0.28 8.78 -1.84
C ASP A 40 -0.64 9.77 -2.56
N ALA A 41 -1.33 10.59 -1.77
CA ALA A 41 -2.38 11.51 -2.24
C ALA A 41 -3.50 10.84 -3.05
N GLY A 42 -3.69 9.52 -2.93
CA GLY A 42 -4.64 8.76 -3.75
C GLY A 42 -4.21 8.53 -5.19
N THR A 43 -2.92 8.75 -5.51
CA THR A 43 -2.38 8.54 -6.85
C THR A 43 -2.02 7.06 -7.02
N LEU A 44 -2.37 6.51 -8.19
CA LEU A 44 -2.07 5.14 -8.59
C LEU A 44 -1.64 5.15 -10.06
N SER A 45 -0.44 4.68 -10.35
CA SER A 45 -0.01 4.52 -11.75
C SER A 45 -0.73 3.34 -12.41
N ALA A 46 -0.76 3.29 -13.74
CA ALA A 46 -1.35 2.16 -14.47
C ALA A 46 -0.67 0.82 -14.09
N ALA A 47 0.66 0.81 -14.02
CA ALA A 47 1.43 -0.37 -13.60
C ALA A 47 1.10 -0.81 -12.17
N GLN A 48 0.91 0.14 -11.25
CA GLN A 48 0.47 -0.18 -9.89
C GLN A 48 -0.95 -0.74 -9.86
N ALA A 49 -1.87 -0.17 -10.66
CA ALA A 49 -3.24 -0.68 -10.75
C ALA A 49 -3.29 -2.11 -11.29
N GLU A 50 -2.50 -2.41 -12.32
CA GLU A 50 -2.35 -3.76 -12.87
C GLU A 50 -1.79 -4.73 -11.84
N ALA A 51 -0.75 -4.34 -11.10
CA ALA A 51 -0.18 -5.17 -10.03
C ALA A 51 -1.18 -5.44 -8.90
N VAL A 52 -1.99 -4.45 -8.50
CA VAL A 52 -3.06 -4.65 -7.51
C VAL A 52 -4.12 -5.61 -8.03
N ALA A 53 -4.49 -5.49 -9.30
CA ALA A 53 -5.45 -6.41 -9.94
C ALA A 53 -4.92 -7.84 -10.00
N GLU A 54 -3.65 -8.04 -10.37
CA GLU A 54 -3.01 -9.36 -10.37
C GLU A 54 -2.94 -9.94 -8.95
N ALA A 55 -2.52 -9.13 -7.97
CA ALA A 55 -2.42 -9.56 -6.58
C ALA A 55 -3.78 -9.99 -6.02
N ALA A 56 -4.84 -9.23 -6.30
CA ALA A 56 -6.20 -9.56 -5.88
C ALA A 56 -6.73 -10.85 -6.53
N GLN A 57 -6.37 -11.11 -7.79
CA GLN A 57 -6.77 -12.33 -8.51
C GLN A 57 -6.01 -13.58 -8.04
N ARG A 58 -4.69 -13.46 -7.79
CA ARG A 58 -3.85 -14.61 -7.41
C ARG A 58 -4.00 -15.00 -5.95
N PHE A 59 -4.07 -14.02 -5.06
CA PHE A 59 -3.95 -14.26 -3.62
C PHE A 59 -5.25 -13.99 -2.85
N ALA A 60 -6.29 -13.48 -3.51
CA ALA A 60 -7.55 -13.11 -2.87
C ALA A 60 -8.76 -13.47 -3.74
N GLY A 61 -9.95 -13.00 -3.34
CA GLY A 61 -11.22 -13.25 -4.06
C GLY A 61 -11.43 -12.37 -5.29
N GLY A 62 -10.41 -11.66 -5.77
CA GLY A 62 -10.53 -10.73 -6.91
C GLY A 62 -11.25 -9.42 -6.63
N VAL A 63 -11.59 -9.14 -5.37
CA VAL A 63 -12.31 -7.91 -4.97
C VAL A 63 -11.34 -6.85 -4.47
N ILE A 64 -11.42 -5.66 -5.06
CA ILE A 64 -10.67 -4.46 -4.67
C ILE A 64 -11.68 -3.36 -4.36
N GLU A 65 -11.56 -2.76 -3.19
CA GLU A 65 -12.40 -1.64 -2.74
C GLU A 65 -11.58 -0.35 -2.67
N VAL A 66 -12.18 0.76 -3.11
CA VAL A 66 -11.64 2.10 -2.87
C VAL A 66 -12.27 2.66 -1.61
N THR A 67 -11.45 3.17 -0.70
CA THR A 67 -11.91 3.79 0.55
C THR A 67 -12.20 5.27 0.35
N ASN A 68 -13.03 5.87 1.22
CA ASN A 68 -13.31 7.32 1.25
C ASN A 68 -12.07 8.22 1.45
N ARG A 69 -10.90 7.62 1.75
CA ARG A 69 -9.62 8.31 1.88
C ARG A 69 -8.69 8.07 0.69
N SER A 70 -9.23 7.63 -0.44
CA SER A 70 -8.48 7.33 -1.66
C SER A 70 -7.37 6.29 -1.47
N ASN A 71 -7.56 5.34 -0.55
CA ASN A 71 -6.70 4.15 -0.40
C ASN A 71 -7.42 2.92 -0.95
N LEU A 72 -6.69 1.85 -1.21
CA LEU A 72 -7.25 0.59 -1.70
C LEU A 72 -7.31 -0.46 -0.59
N GLN A 73 -8.26 -1.38 -0.73
CA GLN A 73 -8.40 -2.52 0.16
C GLN A 73 -8.64 -3.79 -0.68
N ILE A 74 -7.84 -4.83 -0.43
CA ILE A 74 -8.05 -6.17 -1.00
C ILE A 74 -8.71 -7.03 0.07
N ARG A 75 -9.73 -7.81 -0.34
CA ARG A 75 -10.52 -8.66 0.54
C ARG A 75 -10.52 -10.12 0.10
N GLY A 76 -10.77 -11.01 1.05
CA GLY A 76 -10.83 -12.44 0.82
C GLY A 76 -9.46 -13.05 0.52
N ILE A 77 -8.42 -12.53 1.16
CA ILE A 77 -7.05 -13.01 0.97
C ILE A 77 -6.93 -14.42 1.54
N GLY A 78 -6.37 -15.33 0.73
CA GLY A 78 -6.11 -16.72 1.07
C GLY A 78 -4.89 -16.89 1.98
N SER A 79 -4.35 -18.11 2.05
CA SER A 79 -3.25 -18.44 2.97
C SER A 79 -1.90 -17.82 2.60
N ASP A 80 -1.66 -17.50 1.33
CA ASP A 80 -0.39 -16.93 0.86
C ASP A 80 -0.34 -15.39 1.02
N HIS A 81 -0.29 -14.98 2.28
CA HIS A 81 -0.13 -13.60 2.68
C HIS A 81 1.20 -13.00 2.22
N ALA A 82 2.28 -13.78 2.26
CA ALA A 82 3.62 -13.32 1.93
C ALA A 82 3.77 -13.02 0.44
N GLY A 83 3.19 -13.85 -0.43
CA GLY A 83 3.15 -13.63 -1.87
C GLY A 83 2.39 -12.35 -2.25
N LEU A 84 1.24 -12.10 -1.63
CA LEU A 84 0.49 -10.85 -1.81
C LEU A 84 1.34 -9.63 -1.42
N ILE A 85 1.99 -9.68 -0.25
CA ILE A 85 2.82 -8.57 0.26
C ILE A 85 3.99 -8.32 -0.70
N ALA A 86 4.71 -9.36 -1.12
CA ALA A 86 5.85 -9.23 -2.04
C ALA A 86 5.43 -8.62 -3.39
N CYS A 87 4.32 -9.09 -3.97
CA CYS A 87 3.80 -8.57 -5.24
C CYS A 87 3.47 -7.07 -5.17
N LEU A 88 2.87 -6.62 -4.06
CA LEU A 88 2.53 -5.21 -3.87
C LEU A 88 3.77 -4.34 -3.59
N LEU A 89 4.76 -4.86 -2.87
CA LEU A 89 6.03 -4.17 -2.64
C LEU A 89 6.85 -4.01 -3.92
N ASP A 90 6.88 -5.02 -4.80
CA ASP A 90 7.55 -4.96 -6.10
C ASP A 90 6.91 -3.88 -7.00
N ALA A 91 5.62 -3.61 -6.81
CA ALA A 91 4.91 -2.50 -7.48
C ALA A 91 5.12 -1.14 -6.80
N GLY A 92 5.94 -1.07 -5.75
CA GLY A 92 6.18 0.15 -4.98
C GLY A 92 4.98 0.59 -4.13
N LEU A 93 4.09 -0.35 -3.76
CA LEU A 93 2.92 -0.11 -2.91
C LEU A 93 3.21 -0.62 -1.49
N GLY A 94 3.34 0.28 -0.51
CA GLY A 94 3.68 -0.07 0.88
C GLY A 94 3.77 1.12 1.83
#